data_AF-A0A9Q3L2B3-F1
#
_entry.id   AF-A0A9Q3L2B3-F1
#
_cell.length_a   1.000
_cell.length_b   1.000
_cell.length_c   1.000
_cell.angle_alpha   90.00
_cell.angle_beta   90.00
_cell.angle_gamma   90.00
#
_symmetry.space_group_name_H-M   'P 1'
#
loop_
_entity.id
_entity.type
_entity.pdbx_description
1 polymer ?
#
loop_
_entity_poly.entity_id
_entity_poly.type
_entity_poly.pdbx_seq_one_letter_code
_entity_poly.pdbx_strand_id
1 'polypeptide(L)'
;MVSSKKDTYKEEFVANQLVETQINPSLSQKMRHELIDVLYTCNNAFASDNKPLGAIKGHEADVTLHIDRPYPPVLRRAAYPASPRASKALENISKN
;
A
#
# COMPACT_ATOMS: atom_id res chain seq x y z
N MET A 1 5.27 25.69 -27.22
CA MET A 1 4.22 24.74 -26.81
C MET A 1 4.44 24.45 -25.35
N VAL A 2 3.62 25.03 -24.46
CA VAL A 2 3.79 24.86 -23.01
C VAL A 2 3.00 23.63 -22.61
N SER A 3 3.70 22.51 -22.39
CA SER A 3 3.09 21.30 -21.83
C SER A 3 2.55 21.64 -20.43
N SER A 4 1.28 21.33 -20.19
CA SER A 4 0.62 21.70 -18.94
C SER A 4 1.23 20.88 -17.81
N LYS A 5 1.50 21.47 -16.63
CA LYS A 5 2.14 20.75 -15.50
C LYS A 5 1.43 19.42 -15.15
N LYS A 6 0.13 19.31 -15.43
CA LYS A 6 -0.68 18.09 -15.23
C LYS A 6 -0.27 16.93 -16.14
N ASP A 7 0.13 17.22 -17.36
CA ASP A 7 0.50 16.21 -18.35
C ASP A 7 1.82 15.54 -17.94
N THR A 8 2.75 16.32 -17.37
CA THR A 8 4.04 15.83 -16.86
C THR A 8 3.87 14.79 -15.75
N TYR A 9 2.98 15.03 -14.77
CA TYR A 9 2.75 14.06 -13.68
C TYR A 9 2.06 12.78 -14.15
N LYS A 10 1.21 12.86 -15.19
CA LYS A 10 0.57 11.69 -15.79
C LYS A 10 1.60 10.83 -16.51
N GLU A 11 2.54 11.45 -17.24
CA GLU A 11 3.63 10.74 -17.90
C GLU A 11 4.55 10.02 -16.89
N GLU A 12 4.89 10.68 -15.77
CA GLU A 12 5.64 10.06 -14.66
C GLU A 12 4.88 8.87 -14.03
N PHE A 13 3.56 8.98 -13.89
CA PHE A 13 2.72 7.88 -13.41
C PHE A 13 2.77 6.68 -14.36
N VAL A 14 2.65 6.90 -15.68
CA VAL A 14 2.75 5.81 -16.66
C VAL A 14 4.15 5.18 -16.63
N ALA A 15 5.19 6.01 -16.57
CA ALA A 15 6.59 5.59 -16.65
C ALA A 15 7.13 4.92 -15.38
N ASN A 16 6.47 5.08 -14.23
CA ASN A 16 6.93 4.47 -12.97
C ASN A 16 5.95 3.42 -12.43
N GLN A 17 4.64 3.66 -12.50
CA GLN A 17 3.64 2.78 -11.88
C GLN A 17 2.99 1.80 -12.86
N LEU A 18 2.92 2.15 -14.16
CA LEU A 18 2.28 1.29 -15.16
C LEU A 18 3.28 0.46 -15.98
N VAL A 19 4.59 0.53 -15.72
CA VAL A 19 5.64 -0.16 -16.49
C VAL A 19 5.43 -1.67 -16.53
N GLU A 20 5.14 -2.26 -15.37
CA GLU A 20 4.96 -3.70 -15.23
C GLU A 20 3.52 -4.15 -15.51
N THR A 21 2.62 -3.21 -15.82
CA THR A 21 1.21 -3.52 -16.02
C THR A 21 0.94 -4.11 -17.41
N GLN A 22 0.25 -5.25 -17.43
CA GLN A 22 -0.18 -5.87 -18.67
C GLN A 22 -1.60 -5.38 -19.04
N ILE A 23 -1.66 -4.35 -19.87
CA ILE A 23 -2.92 -3.89 -20.47
C ILE A 23 -3.22 -4.75 -21.70
N ASN A 24 -4.47 -5.23 -21.82
CA ASN A 24 -4.91 -6.07 -22.94
C ASN A 24 -4.56 -5.43 -24.30
N PRO A 25 -3.83 -6.13 -25.19
CA PRO A 25 -3.41 -5.59 -26.49
C PRO A 25 -4.58 -5.38 -27.47
N SER A 26 -5.75 -5.96 -27.19
CA SER A 26 -6.96 -5.80 -28.02
C SER A 26 -7.65 -4.44 -27.83
N LEU A 27 -7.22 -3.64 -26.84
CA LEU A 27 -7.77 -2.31 -26.59
C LEU A 27 -7.34 -1.33 -27.68
N SER A 28 -8.32 -0.57 -28.20
CA SER A 28 -8.01 0.55 -29.10
C SER A 28 -7.20 1.62 -28.37
N GLN A 29 -6.42 2.40 -29.13
CA GLN A 29 -5.58 3.45 -28.56
C GLN A 29 -6.39 4.50 -27.76
N LYS A 30 -7.63 4.78 -28.17
CA LYS A 30 -8.53 5.68 -27.45
C LYS A 30 -8.93 5.10 -26.09
N MET A 31 -9.37 3.85 -26.06
CA MET A 31 -9.78 3.18 -24.82
C MET A 31 -8.60 3.00 -23.86
N ARG A 32 -7.40 2.76 -24.38
CA ARG A 32 -6.18 2.71 -23.56
C ARG A 32 -5.91 4.07 -22.91
N HIS A 33 -6.11 5.16 -23.64
CA HIS A 33 -5.94 6.50 -23.10
C HIS A 33 -6.95 6.80 -21.99
N GLU A 34 -8.23 6.50 -22.24
CA GLU A 34 -9.31 6.64 -21.25
C GLU A 34 -9.06 5.79 -19.99
N LEU A 35 -8.57 4.56 -20.15
CA LEU A 35 -8.20 3.71 -19.02
C LEU A 35 -7.11 4.34 -18.17
N ILE A 36 -6.04 4.85 -18.80
CA ILE A 36 -4.95 5.52 -18.08
C ILE A 36 -5.47 6.78 -17.37
N ASP A 37 -6.38 7.53 -18.00
CA ASP A 37 -7.03 8.69 -17.38
C ASP A 37 -7.81 8.32 -16.12
N VAL A 38 -8.59 7.24 -16.17
CA VAL A 38 -9.34 6.75 -15.00
C VAL A 38 -8.38 6.28 -13.91
N LEU A 39 -7.35 5.51 -14.25
CA LEU A 39 -6.36 5.01 -13.29
C LEU A 39 -5.61 6.15 -12.60
N TYR A 40 -5.20 7.17 -13.36
CA TYR A 40 -4.53 8.34 -12.82
C TYR A 40 -5.46 9.17 -11.91
N THR A 41 -6.72 9.38 -12.33
CA THR A 41 -7.71 10.11 -11.55
C THR A 41 -8.03 9.41 -10.24
N CYS A 42 -8.13 8.09 -10.26
CA CYS A 42 -8.43 7.25 -9.10
C CYS A 42 -7.19 6.74 -8.37
N ASN A 43 -5.99 7.27 -8.64
CA ASN A 43 -4.73 6.74 -8.09
C ASN A 43 -4.75 6.61 -6.55
N ASN A 44 -5.36 7.57 -5.85
CA ASN A 44 -5.45 7.55 -4.38
C ASN A 44 -6.42 6.47 -3.83
N ALA A 45 -7.23 5.84 -4.67
CA ALA A 45 -8.11 4.76 -4.25
C ALA A 45 -7.40 3.39 -4.22
N PHE A 46 -6.19 3.29 -4.78
CA PHE A 46 -5.40 2.07 -4.81
C PHE A 46 -4.30 2.11 -3.74
N ALA A 47 -3.96 0.96 -3.16
CA ALA A 47 -2.74 0.82 -2.38
C ALA A 47 -1.53 0.82 -3.30
N SER A 48 -0.46 1.49 -2.88
CA SER A 48 0.88 1.26 -3.41
C SER A 48 1.82 0.91 -2.26
N ASP A 49 3.02 0.42 -2.57
CA ASP A 49 4.02 0.07 -1.57
C ASP A 49 4.34 1.24 -0.63
N ASN A 50 4.32 2.47 -1.15
CA ASN A 50 4.54 3.70 -0.38
C ASN A 50 3.27 4.22 0.32
N LYS A 51 2.08 3.75 -0.09
CA LYS A 51 0.78 4.22 0.41
C LYS A 51 -0.15 3.02 0.62
N PRO A 52 0.03 2.27 1.72
CA PRO A 52 -0.82 1.12 2.02
C PRO A 52 -2.26 1.55 2.32
N LEU A 53 -3.21 0.70 1.94
CA LEU A 53 -4.62 0.82 2.34
C LEU A 53 -4.71 0.68 3.87
N GLY A 54 -5.18 1.71 4.56
CA GLY A 54 -5.42 1.64 6.01
C GLY A 54 -5.11 2.90 6.81
N ALA A 55 -4.41 3.89 6.24
CA ALA A 55 -4.20 5.19 6.89
C ALA A 55 -5.44 6.09 6.83
N ILE A 56 -6.61 5.55 7.19
CA ILE A 56 -7.87 6.29 7.22
C ILE A 56 -7.92 7.07 8.54
N LYS A 57 -7.86 8.39 8.44
CA LYS A 57 -7.98 9.29 9.61
C LYS A 57 -9.30 9.04 10.33
N GLY A 58 -9.25 8.86 11.65
CA GLY A 58 -10.43 8.67 12.50
C GLY A 58 -10.85 7.21 12.74
N HIS A 59 -10.15 6.23 12.16
CA HIS A 59 -10.30 4.81 12.52
C HIS A 59 -9.18 4.31 13.44
N GLU A 60 -8.60 5.21 14.23
CA GLU A 60 -7.64 4.86 15.26
C GLU A 60 -8.36 4.06 16.35
N ALA A 61 -7.82 2.89 16.70
CA ALA A 61 -8.34 2.09 17.80
C ALA A 61 -7.75 2.60 19.10
N ASP A 62 -8.59 3.19 19.96
CA ASP A 62 -8.21 3.53 21.33
C ASP A 62 -8.28 2.26 22.20
N VAL A 63 -7.12 1.71 22.55
CA VAL A 63 -7.01 0.51 23.39
C VAL A 63 -6.68 0.95 24.81
N THR A 64 -7.71 1.16 25.62
CA THR A 64 -7.55 1.44 27.05
C THR A 64 -7.51 0.14 27.85
N LEU A 65 -6.42 -0.06 28.61
CA LEU A 65 -6.30 -1.21 29.51
C LEU A 65 -6.92 -0.87 30.87
N HIS A 66 -8.05 -1.50 31.18
CA HIS A 66 -8.64 -1.44 32.52
C HIS A 66 -7.92 -2.44 33.44
N ILE A 67 -6.82 -2.00 34.06
CA ILE A 67 -6.08 -2.77 35.07
C ILE A 67 -6.19 -2.06 36.42
N ASP A 68 -6.64 -2.79 37.44
CA ASP A 68 -6.60 -2.33 38.82
C ASP A 68 -5.36 -2.92 39.53
N ARG A 69 -4.79 -2.14 40.45
CA ARG A 69 -3.72 -2.61 41.34
C ARG A 69 -4.20 -3.86 42.11
N PRO A 70 -3.33 -4.83 42.44
CA PRO A 70 -1.87 -4.75 42.45
C PRO A 70 -1.14 -5.41 41.27
N TYR A 71 -1.84 -5.98 40.29
CA TYR A 71 -1.20 -6.81 39.26
C TYR A 71 -1.05 -6.07 37.92
N PRO A 72 0.18 -5.86 37.42
CA PRO A 72 0.39 -5.28 36.09
C PRO A 72 -0.11 -6.22 34.99
N PRO A 73 -0.36 -5.71 33.77
CA PRO A 73 -0.80 -6.54 32.66
C PRO A 73 0.29 -7.57 32.39
N VAL A 74 -0.09 -8.85 32.41
CA VAL A 74 0.85 -9.96 32.31
C VAL A 74 1.55 -9.90 30.96
N LEU A 75 2.85 -9.60 30.97
CA LEU A 75 3.70 -9.75 29.80
C LEU A 75 3.69 -11.24 29.42
N ARG A 76 3.19 -11.55 28.23
CA ARG A 76 3.29 -12.91 27.69
C ARG A 76 4.77 -13.31 27.67
N ARG A 77 5.03 -14.58 27.98
CA ARG A 77 6.35 -15.18 27.75
C ARG A 77 6.74 -14.94 26.29
N ALA A 78 8.05 -14.76 26.06
CA ALA A 78 8.58 -14.65 24.72
C ALA A 78 8.00 -15.76 23.83
N ALA A 79 7.56 -15.39 22.63
CA ALA A 79 7.08 -16.37 21.67
C ALA A 79 8.15 -17.45 21.48
N TYR A 80 7.71 -18.70 21.37
CA TYR A 80 8.64 -19.79 21.03
C TYR A 80 9.38 -19.46 19.74
N PRO A 81 10.66 -19.85 19.63
CA PRO A 81 11.44 -19.57 18.43
C PRO A 81 10.72 -20.13 17.20
N ALA A 82 10.53 -19.28 16.20
CA ALA A 82 9.93 -19.69 14.95
C ALA A 82 10.83 -20.71 14.23
N SER A 83 10.23 -21.59 13.42
CA SER A 83 11.01 -22.53 12.61
C SER A 83 11.92 -21.80 11.62
N PRO A 84 13.05 -22.37 11.18
CA PRO A 84 13.97 -21.69 10.26
C PRO A 84 13.29 -21.15 8.99
N ARG A 85 12.27 -21.86 8.49
CA ARG A 85 11.45 -21.42 7.35
C ARG A 85 10.56 -20.23 7.71
N ALA A 86 9.90 -20.30 8.87
CA ALA A 86 9.03 -19.23 9.34
C ALA A 86 9.83 -17.95 9.68
N SER A 87 11.00 -18.08 10.30
CA SER A 87 11.88 -16.95 10.60
C SER A 87 12.30 -16.19 9.34
N LYS A 88 12.71 -16.90 8.28
CA LYS A 88 13.06 -16.27 6.98
C LYS A 88 11.87 -15.54 6.35
N ALA A 89 10.67 -16.13 6.41
CA ALA A 89 9.47 -15.50 5.88
C ALA A 89 9.09 -14.24 6.68
N LEU A 90 9.16 -14.29 8.01
CA LEU A 90 8.92 -13.13 8.88
C LEU A 90 9.95 -12.04 8.67
N GLU A 91 11.21 -12.39 8.44
CA GLU A 91 12.28 -11.44 8.14
C GLU A 91 12.01 -10.67 6.83
N ASN A 92 11.49 -11.34 5.80
CA ASN A 92 11.10 -10.69 4.55
C ASN A 92 9.88 -9.76 4.72
N ILE A 93 8.93 -10.14 5.60
CA ILE A 93 7.72 -9.35 5.86
C ILE A 93 8.05 -8.12 6.73
N SER A 94 8.99 -8.24 7.67
CA SER A 94 9.37 -7.16 8.59
C SER A 94 10.31 -6.11 7.99
N LYS A 95 10.98 -6.41 6.87
CA LYS A 95 11.96 -5.51 6.23
C LYS A 95 11.36 -4.63 5.13
N ASN A 96 10.11 -4.86 4.76
CA ASN A 96 9.31 -4.00 3.88
C ASN A 96 8.46 -3.06 4.74
#